data_AF-A0A5E6N187-F1
#
_entry.id   AF-A0A5E6N187-F1
#
_cell.length_a   1.000
_cell.length_b   1.000
_cell.length_c   1.000
_cell.angle_alpha   90.00
_cell.angle_beta   90.00
_cell.angle_gamma   90.00
#
_symmetry.space_group_name_H-M   'P 1'
#
loop_
_entity.id
_entity.type
_entity.pdbx_description
1 polymer ?
#
loop_
_entity_poly.entity_id
_entity_poly.type
_entity_poly.pdbx_seq_one_letter_code
_entity_poly.pdbx_strand_id
1 'polypeptide(L)'
;MDHRGGCGCEANTGDGAGILTNIPHEFFAKEIKKLFNVDVEKGAYSVGNVFLPQDDKQRIHCMSLMEASIINEGQTLIGWRDTPIDTDKADVGNIAKTSQPIIKQLIIAKADDIDTLDFERALFVIRKHVSHNIRTDASLSQALLFYVCSLSTTVIIYKGMLMGSQVLNFYTDLSDPKYSTYLGDGAFSLFNQYFPVLGQGATLSLYVTQWRD
;
A
#
# COMPACT_ATOMS: atom_id res chain seq x y z
N MET A 1 6.22 -19.28 16.78
CA MET A 1 4.76 -19.36 16.92
C MET A 1 4.16 -19.56 15.53
N ASP A 2 4.37 -20.73 14.93
CA ASP A 2 3.75 -21.09 13.65
C ASP A 2 2.79 -22.25 13.89
N HIS A 3 1.57 -21.93 14.27
CA HIS A 3 0.46 -22.85 14.10
C HIS A 3 -0.85 -22.08 14.18
N ARG A 4 -1.38 -21.73 13.00
CA ARG A 4 -2.81 -21.52 12.63
C ARG A 4 -2.94 -20.46 11.53
N GLY A 5 -2.69 -20.86 10.29
CA GLY A 5 -3.20 -20.24 9.07
C GLY A 5 -3.70 -21.36 8.17
N GLY A 6 -4.94 -21.29 7.71
CA GLY A 6 -5.72 -22.42 7.23
C GLY A 6 -5.71 -22.63 5.71
N CYS A 7 -6.46 -23.68 5.33
CA CYS A 7 -6.88 -24.06 3.97
C CYS A 7 -5.79 -24.39 2.95
N GLY A 8 -5.45 -25.69 2.86
CA GLY A 8 -5.50 -26.54 1.64
C GLY A 8 -4.91 -26.06 0.30
N CYS A 9 -4.18 -24.97 0.29
CA CYS A 9 -3.51 -24.34 -0.84
C CYS A 9 -2.00 -24.44 -0.60
N GLU A 10 -1.18 -24.32 -1.66
CA GLU A 10 0.28 -24.54 -1.64
C GLU A 10 0.97 -24.09 -0.34
N ALA A 11 1.93 -24.89 0.18
CA ALA A 11 2.57 -24.67 1.49
C ALA A 11 3.22 -23.28 1.67
N ASN A 12 3.46 -22.57 0.58
CA ASN A 12 4.05 -21.24 0.52
C ASN A 12 3.03 -20.12 0.22
N THR A 13 1.73 -20.40 0.33
CA THR A 13 0.64 -19.40 0.28
C THR A 13 0.19 -19.06 1.70
N GLY A 14 0.49 -17.85 2.16
CA GLY A 14 0.01 -17.37 3.45
C GLY A 14 -1.38 -16.73 3.35
N ASP A 15 -2.16 -16.85 4.42
CA ASP A 15 -3.47 -16.15 4.56
C ASP A 15 -3.31 -14.62 4.55
N GLY A 16 -2.09 -14.14 4.83
CA GLY A 16 -1.68 -12.76 4.66
C GLY A 16 -0.96 -12.17 5.87
N ALA A 17 0.03 -11.35 5.56
CA ALA A 17 0.91 -10.73 6.53
C ALA A 17 1.32 -9.34 6.07
N GLY A 18 1.75 -8.52 7.01
CA GLY A 18 2.30 -7.21 6.74
C GLY A 18 3.16 -6.67 7.87
N ILE A 19 3.84 -5.59 7.53
CA ILE A 19 4.63 -4.77 8.45
C ILE A 19 4.15 -3.34 8.33
N LEU A 20 3.83 -2.74 9.47
CA LEU A 20 3.63 -1.31 9.61
C LEU A 20 4.94 -0.71 10.11
N THR A 21 5.40 0.35 9.45
CA THR A 21 6.57 1.11 9.90
C THR A 21 6.22 2.58 9.90
N ASN A 22 6.93 3.37 10.70
CA ASN A 22 7.00 4.80 10.42
C ASN A 22 7.68 5.02 9.06
N ILE A 23 7.45 6.16 8.40
CA ILE A 23 8.08 6.51 7.13
C ILE A 23 9.55 6.88 7.38
N PRO A 24 10.53 6.11 6.86
CA PRO A 24 11.94 6.47 6.94
C PRO A 24 12.23 7.63 5.98
N HIS A 25 12.21 8.84 6.51
CA HIS A 25 12.31 10.07 5.72
C HIS A 25 13.54 10.11 4.81
N GLU A 26 14.72 9.74 5.31
CA GLU A 26 15.96 9.77 4.52
C GLU A 26 15.93 8.84 3.30
N PHE A 27 15.27 7.69 3.43
CA PHE A 27 15.09 6.76 2.33
C PHE A 27 14.15 7.36 1.27
N PHE A 28 12.96 7.79 1.69
CA PHE A 28 11.96 8.32 0.76
C PHE A 28 12.38 9.64 0.13
N ALA A 29 13.02 10.56 0.86
CA ALA A 29 13.52 11.81 0.30
C ALA A 29 14.53 11.56 -0.83
N LYS A 30 15.44 10.58 -0.65
CA LYS A 30 16.41 10.18 -1.69
C LYS A 30 15.70 9.59 -2.91
N GLU A 31 14.74 8.69 -2.71
CA GLU A 31 14.00 8.05 -3.81
C GLU A 31 13.12 9.06 -4.57
N ILE A 32 12.46 9.97 -3.86
CA ILE A 32 11.66 11.06 -4.44
C ILE A 32 12.55 12.00 -5.26
N LYS A 33 13.69 12.41 -4.72
CA LYS A 33 14.65 13.26 -5.44
C LYS A 33 15.16 12.57 -6.70
N LYS A 34 15.48 11.29 -6.62
CA LYS A 34 15.96 10.48 -7.75
C LYS A 34 14.91 10.33 -8.85
N LEU A 35 13.65 10.07 -8.49
CA LEU A 35 12.59 9.75 -9.46
C LEU A 35 11.89 10.98 -10.03
N PHE A 36 11.69 12.02 -9.21
CA PHE A 36 10.86 13.17 -9.55
C PHE A 36 11.63 14.49 -9.53
N ASN A 37 12.90 14.50 -9.12
CA ASN A 37 13.72 15.70 -8.95
C ASN A 37 13.15 16.72 -7.94
N VAL A 38 12.32 16.25 -7.00
CA VAL A 38 11.69 17.08 -5.95
C VAL A 38 12.41 16.86 -4.62
N ASP A 39 12.65 17.93 -3.88
CA ASP A 39 13.10 17.87 -2.49
C ASP A 39 11.88 17.94 -1.56
N VAL A 40 11.87 17.13 -0.50
CA VAL A 40 10.76 17.05 0.44
C VAL A 40 11.27 17.11 1.87
N GLU A 41 10.46 17.69 2.76
CA GLU A 41 10.74 17.80 4.19
C GLU A 41 9.87 16.82 4.99
N LYS A 42 10.38 16.33 6.12
CA LYS A 42 9.62 15.45 7.01
C LYS A 42 8.31 16.13 7.43
N GLY A 43 7.17 15.45 7.23
CA GLY A 43 5.83 15.97 7.55
C GLY A 43 5.21 16.87 6.48
N ALA A 44 5.94 17.21 5.40
CA ALA A 44 5.44 17.97 4.26
C ALA A 44 5.05 17.10 3.05
N TYR A 45 5.15 15.78 3.18
CA TYR A 45 4.71 14.82 2.17
C TYR A 45 4.13 13.58 2.83
N SER A 46 3.34 12.83 2.07
CA SER A 46 2.86 11.51 2.44
C SER A 46 3.32 10.47 1.44
N VAL A 47 3.42 9.23 1.92
CA VAL A 47 3.62 8.05 1.06
C VAL A 47 2.62 6.98 1.44
N GLY A 48 2.04 6.35 0.43
CA GLY A 48 1.07 5.28 0.62
C GLY A 48 1.24 4.15 -0.36
N ASN A 49 1.31 2.91 0.12
CA ASN A 49 1.21 1.75 -0.76
C ASN A 49 -0.25 1.60 -1.22
N VAL A 50 -0.46 1.49 -2.53
CA VAL A 50 -1.76 1.31 -3.16
C VAL A 50 -1.72 0.05 -4.02
N PHE A 51 -2.67 -0.84 -3.75
CA PHE A 51 -2.97 -1.96 -4.63
C PHE A 51 -3.87 -1.49 -5.75
N LEU A 52 -3.52 -1.87 -6.97
CA LEU A 52 -4.16 -1.48 -8.19
C LEU A 52 -4.55 -2.72 -9.01
N PRO A 53 -5.57 -2.60 -9.87
CA PRO A 53 -5.92 -3.63 -10.84
C PRO A 53 -4.71 -4.11 -11.67
N GLN A 54 -4.75 -5.40 -12.02
CA GLN A 54 -3.79 -6.00 -12.96
C GLN A 54 -4.07 -5.54 -14.39
N ASP A 55 -5.34 -5.35 -14.75
CA ASP A 55 -5.73 -4.80 -16.06
C ASP A 55 -5.26 -3.35 -16.19
N ASP A 56 -4.54 -3.05 -17.28
CA ASP A 56 -3.91 -1.75 -17.52
C ASP A 56 -4.92 -0.62 -17.62
N LYS A 57 -6.06 -0.84 -18.26
CA LYS A 57 -7.08 0.22 -18.45
C LYS A 57 -7.74 0.55 -17.12
N GLN A 58 -8.13 -0.47 -16.36
CA GLN A 58 -8.70 -0.29 -15.03
C GLN A 58 -7.69 0.34 -14.07
N ARG A 59 -6.42 -0.04 -14.16
CA ARG A 59 -5.34 0.57 -13.37
C ARG A 59 -5.18 2.05 -13.66
N ILE A 60 -5.11 2.44 -14.93
CA ILE A 60 -5.01 3.85 -15.35
C ILE A 60 -6.23 4.64 -14.85
N HIS A 61 -7.43 4.08 -14.95
CA HIS A 61 -8.65 4.72 -14.43
C HIS A 61 -8.62 4.89 -12.90
N CYS A 62 -8.19 3.87 -12.15
CA CYS A 62 -8.05 3.99 -10.70
C CYS A 62 -7.03 5.05 -10.31
N MET A 63 -5.89 5.11 -11.03
CA MET A 63 -4.87 6.13 -10.82
C MET A 63 -5.40 7.53 -11.13
N SER A 64 -6.11 7.72 -12.24
CA SER A 64 -6.66 9.04 -12.60
C SER A 64 -7.71 9.53 -11.60
N LEU A 65 -8.52 8.64 -11.02
CA LEU A 65 -9.45 9.00 -9.95
C LEU A 65 -8.72 9.46 -8.68
N MET A 66 -7.61 8.80 -8.32
CA MET A 66 -6.76 9.26 -7.22
C MET A 66 -6.17 10.64 -7.52
N GLU A 67 -5.59 10.83 -8.69
CA GLU A 67 -4.97 12.10 -9.11
C GLU A 67 -5.98 13.26 -9.12
N ALA A 68 -7.19 13.03 -9.65
CA ALA A 68 -8.27 14.00 -9.62
C ALA A 68 -8.69 14.34 -8.18
N SER A 69 -8.79 13.34 -7.30
CA SER A 69 -9.15 13.58 -5.89
C SER A 69 -8.07 14.33 -5.12
N ILE A 70 -6.78 14.13 -5.44
CA ILE A 70 -5.66 14.88 -4.85
C ILE A 70 -5.78 16.37 -5.19
N ILE A 71 -6.03 16.68 -6.46
CA ILE A 71 -6.20 18.06 -6.94
C ILE A 71 -7.44 18.70 -6.31
N ASN A 72 -8.55 17.97 -6.23
CA ASN A 72 -9.80 18.47 -5.64
C ASN A 72 -9.67 18.80 -4.15
N GLU A 73 -8.83 18.07 -3.42
CA GLU A 73 -8.52 18.32 -2.01
C GLU A 73 -7.36 19.33 -1.83
N GLY A 74 -6.96 20.02 -2.91
CA GLY A 74 -5.97 21.09 -2.89
C GLY A 74 -4.53 20.63 -2.67
N GLN A 75 -4.23 19.34 -2.83
CA GLN A 75 -2.90 18.78 -2.61
C GLN A 75 -2.13 18.64 -3.93
N THR A 76 -0.81 18.47 -3.82
CA THR A 76 0.06 18.34 -5.00
C THR A 76 0.52 16.90 -5.17
N LEU A 77 0.22 16.30 -6.33
CA LEU A 77 0.79 15.01 -6.70
C LEU A 77 2.28 15.17 -7.00
N ILE A 78 3.15 14.47 -6.27
CA ILE A 78 4.57 14.31 -6.66
C ILE A 78 4.68 13.23 -7.73
N GLY A 79 4.03 12.08 -7.50
CA GLY A 79 3.97 11.03 -8.50
C GLY A 79 3.72 9.63 -7.92
N TRP A 80 3.81 8.65 -8.81
CA TRP A 80 3.70 7.23 -8.52
C TRP A 80 5.06 6.55 -8.66
N ARG A 81 5.53 5.89 -7.59
CA ARG A 81 6.70 5.03 -7.60
C ARG A 81 6.25 3.56 -7.69
N ASP A 82 6.85 2.79 -8.59
CA ASP A 82 6.68 1.33 -8.55
C ASP A 82 7.27 0.76 -7.27
N THR A 83 6.49 -0.03 -6.52
CA THR A 83 6.99 -0.67 -5.30
C THR A 83 7.84 -1.87 -5.70
N PRO A 84 9.16 -1.88 -5.41
CA PRO A 84 10.04 -2.93 -5.90
C PRO A 84 9.83 -4.21 -5.07
N ILE A 85 9.41 -5.26 -5.77
CA ILE A 85 9.02 -6.54 -5.20
C ILE A 85 9.87 -7.68 -5.76
N ASP A 86 10.04 -8.75 -4.99
CA ASP A 86 10.73 -9.97 -5.39
C ASP A 86 9.94 -11.21 -4.97
N THR A 87 9.08 -11.67 -5.89
CA THR A 87 8.20 -12.81 -5.64
C THR A 87 8.94 -14.13 -5.53
N ASP A 88 10.12 -14.23 -6.14
CA ASP A 88 10.89 -15.47 -6.23
C ASP A 88 11.78 -15.63 -5.01
N LYS A 89 12.46 -14.56 -4.57
CA LYS A 89 13.20 -14.55 -3.30
C LYS A 89 12.30 -14.81 -2.10
N ALA A 90 11.06 -14.35 -2.17
CA ALA A 90 10.06 -14.57 -1.13
C ALA A 90 9.36 -15.94 -1.21
N ASP A 91 9.65 -16.76 -2.23
CA ASP A 91 8.97 -18.05 -2.45
C ASP A 91 7.44 -17.92 -2.40
N VAL A 92 6.87 -16.93 -3.10
CA VAL A 92 5.42 -16.70 -3.09
C VAL A 92 4.70 -17.79 -3.90
N GLY A 93 3.69 -18.42 -3.31
CA GLY A 93 2.84 -19.41 -3.98
C GLY A 93 2.14 -18.89 -5.23
N ASN A 94 1.82 -19.78 -6.16
CA ASN A 94 1.22 -19.45 -7.46
C ASN A 94 -0.17 -18.80 -7.32
N ILE A 95 -0.94 -19.19 -6.30
CA ILE A 95 -2.25 -18.59 -6.02
C ILE A 95 -2.08 -17.12 -5.63
N ALA A 96 -1.14 -16.82 -4.73
CA ALA A 96 -0.82 -15.46 -4.34
C ALA A 96 -0.25 -14.64 -5.51
N LYS A 97 0.64 -15.22 -6.34
CA LYS A 97 1.18 -14.59 -7.56
C LYS A 97 0.08 -14.25 -8.58
N THR A 98 -0.86 -15.16 -8.82
CA THR A 98 -1.93 -14.97 -9.82
C THR A 98 -2.92 -13.89 -9.39
N SER A 99 -3.16 -13.77 -8.08
CA SER A 99 -4.07 -12.76 -7.51
C SER A 99 -3.37 -11.47 -7.08
N GLN A 100 -2.06 -11.35 -7.34
CA GLN A 100 -1.24 -10.24 -6.88
C GLN A 100 -1.64 -8.92 -7.57
N PRO A 101 -2.01 -7.87 -6.82
CA PRO A 101 -2.29 -6.56 -7.41
C PRO A 101 -1.00 -5.92 -7.92
N ILE A 102 -1.13 -4.94 -8.80
CA ILE A 102 -0.03 -4.02 -9.07
C ILE A 102 0.14 -3.13 -7.85
N ILE A 103 1.35 -3.06 -7.31
CA ILE A 103 1.63 -2.29 -6.09
C ILE A 103 2.43 -1.06 -6.47
N LYS A 104 1.88 0.11 -6.20
CA LYS A 104 2.57 1.39 -6.38
C LYS A 104 2.52 2.22 -5.10
N GLN A 105 3.55 3.01 -4.88
CA GLN A 105 3.60 4.04 -3.87
C GLN A 105 3.10 5.36 -4.45
N LEU A 106 2.05 5.89 -3.86
CA LEU A 106 1.53 7.21 -4.16
C LEU A 106 2.22 8.24 -3.25
N ILE A 107 2.76 9.29 -3.84
CA ILE A 107 3.50 10.34 -3.13
C ILE A 107 2.79 11.68 -3.37
N ILE A 108 2.39 12.32 -2.27
CA ILE A 108 1.62 13.58 -2.28
C ILE A 108 2.37 14.61 -1.43
N ALA A 109 2.61 15.79 -1.98
CA ALA A 109 3.08 16.95 -1.24
C ALA A 109 1.90 17.68 -0.59
N LYS A 110 2.13 18.12 0.65
CA LYS A 110 1.24 18.99 1.40
C LYS A 110 1.16 20.35 0.73
N ALA A 111 -0.02 20.96 0.69
CA ALA A 111 -0.15 22.37 0.34
C ALA A 111 0.60 23.30 1.33
N ASP A 112 1.03 24.47 0.86
CA ASP A 112 1.84 25.40 1.67
C ASP A 112 1.05 26.02 2.85
N ASP A 113 -0.25 26.21 2.68
CA ASP A 113 -1.13 26.97 3.57
C ASP A 113 -1.91 26.14 4.60
N ILE A 114 -1.65 24.83 4.67
CA ILE A 114 -2.29 23.93 5.65
C ILE A 114 -1.29 23.34 6.64
N ASP A 115 -1.74 23.03 7.84
CA ASP A 115 -0.93 22.29 8.81
C ASP A 115 -0.92 20.77 8.50
N THR A 116 -0.07 20.01 9.21
CA THR A 116 0.03 18.56 9.01
C THR A 116 -1.27 17.82 9.38
N LEU A 117 -2.06 18.33 10.32
CA LEU A 117 -3.31 17.69 10.74
C LEU A 117 -4.37 17.82 9.65
N ASP A 118 -4.50 19.00 9.05
CA ASP A 118 -5.39 19.25 7.91
C ASP A 118 -4.93 18.48 6.67
N PHE A 119 -3.62 18.31 6.50
CA PHE A 119 -3.12 17.42 5.45
C PHE A 119 -3.53 15.95 5.67
N GLU A 120 -3.36 15.40 6.87
CA GLU A 120 -3.80 14.04 7.20
C GLU A 120 -5.32 13.88 7.01
N ARG A 121 -6.11 14.91 7.30
CA ARG A 121 -7.56 14.94 7.00
C ARG A 121 -7.82 14.89 5.51
N ALA A 122 -7.13 15.68 4.70
CA ALA A 122 -7.24 15.63 3.24
C ALA A 122 -6.89 14.23 2.70
N LEU A 123 -5.79 13.62 3.15
CA LEU A 123 -5.40 12.25 2.78
C LEU A 123 -6.48 11.22 3.14
N PHE A 124 -7.11 11.35 4.31
CA PHE A 124 -8.24 10.51 4.71
C PHE A 124 -9.43 10.67 3.77
N VAL A 125 -9.79 11.91 3.39
CA VAL A 125 -10.88 12.19 2.47
C VAL A 125 -10.60 11.62 1.09
N ILE A 126 -9.41 11.87 0.53
CA ILE A 126 -8.94 11.30 -0.75
C ILE A 126 -9.13 9.78 -0.74
N ARG A 127 -8.59 9.10 0.28
CA ARG A 127 -8.67 7.65 0.41
C ARG A 127 -10.12 7.17 0.45
N LYS A 128 -10.95 7.80 1.28
CA LYS A 128 -12.35 7.39 1.50
C LYS A 128 -13.19 7.59 0.24
N HIS A 129 -13.07 8.75 -0.40
CA HIS A 129 -13.83 9.13 -1.58
C HIS A 129 -13.47 8.22 -2.77
N VAL A 130 -12.18 8.08 -3.08
CA VAL A 130 -11.75 7.26 -4.22
C VAL A 130 -12.05 5.78 -4.01
N SER A 131 -11.83 5.25 -2.79
CA SER A 131 -12.20 3.87 -2.47
C SER A 131 -13.70 3.62 -2.63
N HIS A 132 -14.55 4.60 -2.29
CA HIS A 132 -15.98 4.48 -2.49
C HIS A 132 -16.31 4.44 -3.99
N ASN A 133 -15.80 5.40 -4.76
CA ASN A 133 -16.09 5.52 -6.19
C ASN A 133 -15.64 4.28 -6.97
N ILE A 134 -14.44 3.76 -6.71
CA ILE A 134 -13.94 2.57 -7.41
C ILE A 134 -14.75 1.32 -7.04
N ARG A 135 -15.14 1.16 -5.77
CA ARG A 135 -15.92 -0.02 -5.33
C ARG A 135 -17.34 -0.05 -5.89
N THR A 136 -17.91 1.11 -6.21
CA THR A 136 -19.26 1.23 -6.76
C THR A 136 -19.28 1.37 -8.28
N ASP A 137 -18.12 1.47 -8.92
CA ASP A 137 -18.00 1.54 -10.38
C ASP A 137 -18.17 0.15 -11.02
N ALA A 138 -19.37 -0.09 -11.54
CA ALA A 138 -19.73 -1.35 -12.20
C ALA A 138 -18.93 -1.62 -13.50
N SER A 139 -18.20 -0.63 -14.04
CA SER A 139 -17.34 -0.84 -15.21
C SER A 139 -16.00 -1.51 -14.86
N LEU A 140 -15.64 -1.55 -13.58
CA LEU A 140 -14.38 -2.09 -13.10
C LEU A 140 -14.53 -3.53 -12.59
N SER A 141 -14.31 -4.51 -13.47
CA SER A 141 -14.35 -5.93 -13.10
C SER A 141 -13.32 -6.31 -12.01
N GLN A 142 -12.26 -5.52 -11.86
CA GLN A 142 -11.21 -5.68 -10.87
C GLN A 142 -11.27 -4.62 -9.74
N ALA A 143 -12.41 -3.95 -9.54
CA ALA A 143 -12.60 -2.94 -8.48
C ALA A 143 -12.14 -3.42 -7.09
N LEU A 144 -12.30 -4.71 -6.79
CA LEU A 144 -11.93 -5.32 -5.51
C LEU A 144 -10.41 -5.45 -5.29
N LEU A 145 -9.60 -5.38 -6.36
CA LEU A 145 -8.13 -5.30 -6.24
C LEU A 145 -7.66 -3.91 -5.80
N PHE A 146 -8.46 -2.87 -6.01
CA PHE A 146 -8.09 -1.52 -5.61
C PHE A 146 -8.17 -1.37 -4.09
N TYR A 147 -7.03 -1.03 -3.47
CA TYR A 147 -6.97 -0.80 -2.03
C TYR A 147 -5.79 0.08 -1.62
N VAL A 148 -6.08 1.18 -0.92
CA VAL A 148 -5.06 2.04 -0.33
C VAL A 148 -4.63 1.44 1.02
N CYS A 149 -3.44 0.83 1.06
CA CYS A 149 -2.92 0.16 2.25
C CYS A 149 -2.57 1.14 3.37
N SER A 150 -1.91 2.21 3.01
CA SER A 150 -1.61 3.35 3.86
C SER A 150 -1.63 4.60 2.99
N LEU A 151 -1.86 5.76 3.61
CA LEU A 151 -1.64 7.06 3.00
C LEU A 151 -1.56 8.05 4.16
N SER A 152 -0.34 8.38 4.58
CA SER A 152 -0.05 9.19 5.77
C SER A 152 1.33 9.83 5.64
N THR A 153 1.58 10.87 6.44
CA THR A 153 2.88 11.52 6.64
C THR A 153 3.78 10.79 7.63
N THR A 154 3.21 9.86 8.42
CA THR A 154 3.91 9.22 9.54
C THR A 154 4.15 7.74 9.33
N VAL A 155 3.17 7.01 8.78
CA VAL A 155 3.21 5.55 8.69
C VAL A 155 3.02 5.03 7.27
N ILE A 156 3.68 3.92 6.97
CA ILE A 156 3.52 3.15 5.74
C ILE A 156 3.32 1.67 6.07
N ILE A 157 2.43 1.02 5.31
CA ILE A 157 2.10 -0.40 5.49
C ILE A 157 2.52 -1.18 4.26
N TYR A 158 3.40 -2.16 4.44
CA TYR A 158 3.75 -3.17 3.45
C TYR A 158 3.03 -4.46 3.81
N LYS A 159 2.12 -4.94 2.96
CA LYS A 159 1.35 -6.15 3.24
C LYS A 159 1.05 -6.94 1.98
N GLY A 160 0.59 -8.17 2.12
CA GLY A 160 0.12 -8.97 0.99
C GLY A 160 -0.37 -10.33 1.44
N MET A 161 -0.84 -11.14 0.47
CA MET A 161 -1.11 -12.56 0.67
C MET A 161 0.23 -13.30 0.78
N LEU A 162 0.84 -13.15 1.95
CA LEU A 162 2.19 -13.60 2.30
C LEU A 162 2.15 -14.25 3.68
N MET A 163 3.07 -15.17 3.94
CA MET A 163 3.45 -15.55 5.30
C MET A 163 4.29 -14.44 5.94
N GLY A 164 4.29 -14.34 7.27
CA GLY A 164 5.07 -13.33 7.98
C GLY A 164 6.57 -13.37 7.63
N SER A 165 7.12 -14.57 7.42
CA SER A 165 8.51 -14.80 7.01
C SER A 165 8.84 -14.29 5.61
N GLN A 166 7.84 -14.12 4.73
CA GLN A 166 8.04 -13.72 3.33
C GLN A 166 8.11 -12.20 3.16
N VAL A 167 7.57 -11.40 4.10
CA VAL A 167 7.38 -9.95 3.94
C VAL A 167 8.69 -9.22 3.62
N LEU A 168 9.78 -9.50 4.34
CA LEU A 168 11.08 -8.84 4.14
C LEU A 168 11.76 -9.23 2.82
N ASN A 169 11.56 -10.48 2.38
CA ASN A 169 12.10 -10.94 1.10
C ASN A 169 11.26 -10.44 -0.08
N PHE A 170 9.96 -10.25 0.11
CA PHE A 170 9.05 -9.81 -0.93
C PHE A 170 9.22 -8.33 -1.23
N TYR A 171 9.29 -7.48 -0.20
CA TYR A 171 9.46 -6.03 -0.38
C TYR A 171 10.92 -5.64 -0.27
N THR A 172 11.56 -5.41 -1.41
CA THR A 172 12.99 -5.13 -1.46
C THR A 172 13.38 -3.80 -0.81
N ASP A 173 12.45 -2.83 -0.73
CA ASP A 173 12.61 -1.60 0.05
C ASP A 173 13.00 -1.91 1.51
N LEU A 174 12.40 -2.92 2.13
CA LEU A 174 12.66 -3.30 3.53
C LEU A 174 14.06 -3.91 3.74
N SER A 175 14.69 -4.34 2.65
CA SER A 175 16.07 -4.85 2.65
C SER A 175 17.10 -3.76 2.34
N ASP A 176 16.70 -2.54 1.96
CA ASP A 176 17.64 -1.44 1.74
C ASP A 176 18.33 -1.08 3.07
N PRO A 177 19.66 -0.92 3.11
CA PRO A 177 20.38 -0.61 4.35
C PRO A 177 19.80 0.57 5.13
N LYS A 178 19.38 1.64 4.45
CA LYS A 178 18.79 2.82 5.08
C LYS A 178 17.41 2.55 5.67
N TYR A 179 16.66 1.61 5.09
CA TYR A 179 15.38 1.17 5.63
C TYR A 179 15.59 0.15 6.77
N SER A 180 16.49 -0.81 6.60
CA SER A 180 16.74 -1.88 7.57
C SER A 180 17.34 -1.35 8.88
N THR A 181 18.21 -0.33 8.82
CA THR A 181 18.71 0.34 10.03
C THR A 181 17.56 0.98 10.80
N TYR A 182 16.62 1.62 10.10
CA TYR A 182 15.43 2.21 10.70
C TYR A 182 14.49 1.17 11.34
N LEU A 183 14.38 -0.03 10.76
CA LEU A 183 13.65 -1.15 11.36
C LEU A 183 14.34 -1.65 12.64
N GLY A 184 15.67 -1.72 12.64
CA GLY A 184 16.48 -2.16 13.79
C GLY A 184 16.29 -1.29 15.04
N ASP A 185 15.92 -0.02 14.87
CA ASP A 185 15.64 0.93 15.95
C ASP A 185 14.26 0.74 16.62
N GLY A 186 13.50 -0.30 16.22
CA GLY A 186 12.28 -0.75 16.92
C GLY A 186 10.98 -0.06 16.47
N ALA A 187 10.98 0.68 15.36
CA ALA A 187 9.82 1.41 14.85
C ALA A 187 8.97 0.58 13.84
N PHE A 188 8.64 -0.67 14.18
CA PHE A 188 7.78 -1.52 13.34
C PHE A 188 6.85 -2.45 14.12
N SER A 189 5.76 -2.86 13.48
CA SER A 189 4.84 -3.88 13.98
C SER A 189 4.51 -4.88 12.87
N LEU A 190 4.70 -6.18 13.14
CA LEU A 190 4.26 -7.26 12.26
C LEU A 190 2.82 -7.64 12.61
N PHE A 191 1.99 -7.83 11.58
CA PHE A 191 0.61 -8.26 11.75
C PHE A 191 0.23 -9.30 10.71
N ASN A 192 -0.71 -10.17 11.07
CA ASN A 192 -1.37 -11.06 10.14
C ASN A 192 -2.71 -10.45 9.73
N GLN A 193 -3.03 -10.51 8.45
CA GLN A 193 -4.31 -10.06 7.92
C GLN A 193 -4.80 -11.06 6.90
N TYR A 194 -6.03 -11.55 7.09
CA TYR A 194 -6.64 -12.50 6.16
C TYR A 194 -7.01 -11.81 4.84
N PHE A 195 -6.48 -12.31 3.72
CA PHE A 195 -6.91 -11.99 2.36
C PHE A 195 -7.75 -13.16 1.84
N PRO A 196 -9.08 -13.01 1.67
CA PRO A 196 -9.85 -14.06 1.01
C PRO A 196 -9.37 -14.20 -0.44
N VAL A 197 -9.09 -15.42 -0.89
CA VAL A 197 -8.77 -15.72 -2.29
C VAL A 197 -9.97 -15.26 -3.15
N LEU A 198 -9.72 -14.30 -4.06
CA LEU A 198 -10.70 -13.80 -5.01
C LEU A 198 -11.06 -14.93 -5.99
N GLY A 199 -12.08 -15.72 -5.64
CA GLY A 199 -12.53 -16.87 -6.42
C GLY A 199 -13.66 -17.67 -5.78
N GLN A 200 -13.97 -17.46 -4.49
CA GLN A 200 -15.04 -18.19 -3.80
C GLN A 200 -16.05 -17.27 -3.11
N GLY A 201 -16.80 -16.47 -3.88
CA GLY A 201 -18.05 -15.84 -3.41
C GLY A 201 -17.98 -14.98 -2.14
N ALA A 202 -16.78 -14.65 -1.63
CA ALA A 202 -16.59 -13.91 -0.40
C ALA A 202 -16.60 -12.43 -0.72
N THR A 203 -17.74 -11.78 -0.44
CA THR A 203 -17.85 -10.33 -0.40
C THR A 203 -16.80 -9.74 0.55
N LEU A 204 -15.88 -8.94 0.01
CA LEU A 204 -14.84 -8.15 0.71
C LEU A 204 -15.40 -7.11 1.73
N SER A 205 -16.70 -7.14 2.01
CA SER A 205 -17.42 -6.16 2.83
C SER A 205 -17.13 -6.27 4.34
N LEU A 206 -16.44 -7.32 4.81
CA LEU A 206 -16.35 -7.61 6.25
C LEU A 206 -14.98 -7.41 6.92
N TYR A 207 -13.90 -7.10 6.19
CA TYR A 207 -12.54 -7.10 6.78
C TYR A 207 -11.71 -5.82 6.59
N VAL A 208 -12.31 -4.75 6.08
CA VAL A 208 -11.71 -3.39 6.10
C VAL A 208 -12.11 -2.60 7.36
N THR A 209 -12.97 -3.17 8.21
CA THR A 209 -13.61 -2.48 9.33
C THR A 209 -12.90 -2.64 10.69
N GLN A 210 -11.74 -3.31 10.76
CA GLN A 210 -11.07 -3.59 12.05
C GLN A 210 -9.91 -2.66 12.43
N TRP A 211 -9.79 -1.50 11.75
CA TRP A 211 -8.86 -0.42 12.14
C TRP A 211 -9.56 0.94 12.25
N ARG A 212 -10.87 0.91 12.51
CA ARG A 212 -11.60 2.03 13.09
C ARG A 212 -11.93 1.65 14.52
N ASP A 213 -10.95 1.83 15.39
CA ASP A 213 -11.05 2.25 16.79
C ASP A 213 -9.63 2.27 17.39
#